data_AF-A0A4Z0QL19-F1
#
_entry.id   AF-A0A4Z0QL19-F1
#
_cell.length_a   1.000
_cell.length_b   1.000
_cell.length_c   1.000
_cell.angle_alpha   90.00
_cell.angle_beta   90.00
_cell.angle_gamma   90.00
#
_symmetry.space_group_name_H-M   'P 1'
#
loop_
_entity.id
_entity.type
_entity.pdbx_description
1 polymer ?
#
loop_
_entity_poly.entity_id
_entity_poly.type
_entity_poly.pdbx_seq_one_letter_code
_entity_poly.pdbx_strand_id
1 'polypeptide(L)' 'MLTYDRITTLQWKGRAWMKVKIFSSPDTRILDKEINQWLEDNSWLKVVNITQSTGTATVVSIWYNEPSVPILG' A
#
# COMPACT_ATOMS: atom_id res chain seq x y z
N MET A 1 -22.25 -8.82 -10.83
CA MET A 1 -22.60 -7.50 -11.41
C MET A 1 -21.56 -6.52 -10.90
N LEU A 2 -20.61 -6.12 -11.75
CA LEU A 2 -19.48 -5.26 -11.37
C LEU A 2 -19.88 -3.81 -11.67
N THR A 3 -19.90 -2.96 -10.66
CA THR A 3 -20.08 -1.51 -10.82
C THR A 3 -18.71 -0.86 -10.85
N TYR A 4 -18.44 -0.12 -11.93
CA TYR A 4 -17.15 0.52 -12.19
C TYR A 4 -17.23 1.97 -11.72
N ASP A 5 -16.86 2.22 -10.46
CA ASP A 5 -16.75 3.60 -9.95
C ASP A 5 -15.28 4.03 -9.93
N ARG A 6 -15.03 5.20 -10.51
CA ARG A 6 -13.70 5.78 -10.73
C ARG A 6 -13.13 6.26 -9.40
N ILE A 7 -12.44 5.38 -8.67
CA ILE A 7 -11.20 5.59 -7.89
C ILE A 7 -10.81 4.20 -7.38
N THR A 8 -9.54 3.84 -7.57
CA THR A 8 -8.89 2.54 -7.31
C THR A 8 -9.23 1.91 -5.94
N THR A 9 -10.30 1.13 -5.87
CA THR A 9 -10.46 0.06 -4.88
C THR A 9 -11.24 -1.08 -5.53
N LEU A 10 -10.55 -2.15 -5.90
CA LEU A 10 -11.17 -3.36 -6.46
C LEU A 10 -11.93 -4.11 -5.36
N GLN A 11 -13.19 -3.72 -5.15
CA GLN A 11 -14.04 -4.37 -4.16
C GLN A 11 -14.67 -5.70 -4.64
N TRP A 12 -13.97 -6.83 -4.46
CA TRP A 12 -14.52 -8.21 -4.51
C TRP A 12 -15.14 -8.64 -3.15
N LYS A 13 -16.47 -8.81 -3.08
CA LYS A 13 -17.17 -9.32 -1.89
C LYS A 13 -16.63 -10.69 -1.46
N GLY A 14 -15.97 -10.76 -0.29
CA GLY A 14 -15.71 -12.02 0.42
C GLY A 14 -14.27 -12.28 0.91
N ARG A 15 -13.30 -11.41 0.62
CA ARG A 15 -11.91 -11.53 1.13
C ARG A 15 -11.47 -10.22 1.75
N ALA A 16 -10.76 -10.28 2.87
CA ALA A 16 -10.07 -9.11 3.45
C ALA A 16 -9.30 -8.38 2.35
N TRP A 17 -9.61 -7.10 2.13
CA TRP A 17 -9.08 -6.35 0.99
C TRP A 17 -7.61 -6.03 1.20
N MET A 18 -6.76 -6.67 0.40
CA MET A 18 -5.40 -6.21 0.16
C MET A 18 -5.45 -4.85 -0.54
N LYS A 19 -4.94 -3.84 0.14
CA LYS A 19 -4.69 -2.50 -0.41
C LYS A 19 -3.26 -2.45 -0.93
N VAL A 20 -2.99 -1.54 -1.86
CA VAL A 20 -1.65 -1.32 -2.41
C VAL A 20 -1.30 0.17 -2.33
N LYS A 21 -0.11 0.46 -1.81
CA LYS A 21 0.50 1.79 -1.84
C LYS A 21 1.68 1.75 -2.80
N ILE A 22 1.71 2.69 -3.74
CA ILE A 22 2.78 2.78 -4.74
C ILE A 22 3.57 4.06 -4.45
N PHE A 23 4.89 3.92 -4.37
CA PHE A 23 5.86 4.99 -4.25
C PHE A 23 6.72 4.99 -5.50
N SER A 24 7.01 6.16 -6.04
CA SER A 24 7.86 6.29 -7.22
C SER A 24 8.67 7.57 -7.13
N SER A 25 9.99 7.46 -7.25
CA SER A 25 10.87 8.62 -7.24
C SER A 25 12.10 8.37 -8.12
N PRO A 26 12.62 9.39 -8.81
CA PRO A 26 13.92 9.32 -9.47
C PRO A 26 15.08 9.32 -8.46
N ASP A 27 14.87 9.83 -7.23
CA ASP A 27 15.86 9.83 -6.15
C ASP A 27 15.48 8.77 -5.09
N THR A 28 16.32 7.74 -4.97
CA THR A 28 16.12 6.63 -4.03
C THR A 28 16.20 7.06 -2.57
N ARG A 29 16.94 8.13 -2.24
CA ARG A 29 17.07 8.62 -0.86
C ARG A 29 15.78 9.24 -0.37
N ILE A 30 15.09 9.97 -1.26
CA ILE A 30 13.77 10.53 -0.98
C ILE A 30 12.75 9.40 -0.85
N LEU A 31 12.82 8.41 -1.76
CA LEU A 31 11.93 7.26 -1.75
C LEU A 31 12.00 6.46 -0.45
N ASP A 32 13.22 6.15 0.02
CA ASP A 32 13.42 5.43 1.27
C ASP A 32 12.86 6.21 2.47
N LYS A 33 13.05 7.53 2.49
CA LYS A 33 12.50 8.38 3.56
C LYS A 33 10.97 8.37 3.55
N GLU A 34 10.34 8.49 2.39
CA GLU A 34 8.89 8.48 2.25
C GLU A 34 8.28 7.12 2.63
N ILE A 35 8.91 6.03 2.22
CA ILE A 35 8.48 4.67 2.56
C ILE A 35 8.59 4.45 4.08
N ASN A 36 9.73 4.80 4.67
CA ASN A 36 9.94 4.62 6.11
C ASN A 36 8.96 5.46 6.92
N GLN A 37 8.76 6.74 6.57
CA GLN A 37 7.80 7.59 7.24
C GLN A 37 6.38 7.00 7.15
N TRP A 38 5.98 6.53 5.96
CA TRP A 38 4.67 5.94 5.78
C TRP A 38 4.49 4.65 6.59
N LEU A 39 5.52 3.80 6.69
CA LEU A 39 5.48 2.59 7.51
C LEU A 39 5.41 2.90 9.01
N GLU A 40 6.08 3.96 9.47
CA GLU A 40 6.00 4.41 10.87
C GLU A 40 4.60 4.94 11.21
N ASP A 41 4.07 5.84 10.38
CA ASP A 41 2.73 6.43 10.53
C ASP A 41 1.64 5.36 10.47
N ASN A 42 1.90 4.27 9.73
CA ASN A 42 0.96 3.18 9.51
C ASN A 42 1.48 1.85 10.06
N SER A 43 2.18 1.89 11.20
CA SER A 43 2.74 0.72 11.88
C SER A 43 1.69 -0.32 12.30
N TRP A 44 0.42 0.08 12.36
CA TRP A 44 -0.72 -0.78 12.61
C TRP A 44 -1.15 -1.60 11.37
N LEU A 45 -0.67 -1.27 10.16
CA LEU A 45 -0.97 -2.03 8.95
C LEU A 45 -0.16 -3.31 8.89
N LYS A 46 -0.78 -4.39 8.42
CA LYS A 46 -0.08 -5.64 8.12
C LYS A 46 0.43 -5.60 6.70
N VAL A 47 1.72 -5.32 6.52
CA VAL A 47 2.39 -5.47 5.22
C VAL A 47 2.37 -6.95 4.81
N VAL A 48 1.93 -7.22 3.59
CA VAL A 48 1.82 -8.58 3.03
C VAL A 48 2.88 -8.85 1.97
N ASN A 49 3.17 -7.85 1.14
CA ASN A 49 4.18 -7.98 0.10
C ASN A 49 4.81 -6.62 -0.21
N ILE A 50 6.06 -6.63 -0.63
CA ILE A 50 6.76 -5.46 -1.14
C ILE A 50 7.45 -5.87 -2.43
N THR A 51 7.19 -5.15 -3.52
CA THR A 51 7.91 -5.33 -4.79
C THR A 51 8.55 -4.04 -5.20
N GLN A 52 9.75 -4.14 -5.73
CA GLN A 52 10.48 -3.01 -6.27
C GLN A 52 10.77 -3.27 -7.75
N SER A 53 10.63 -2.22 -8.56
CA SER A 53 11.08 -2.20 -9.94
C SER A 53 12.03 -1.03 -10.12
N THR A 54 13.24 -1.33 -10.57
CA THR A 54 14.27 -0.33 -10.88
C THR A 54 14.46 -0.25 -12.39
N GLY A 55 14.08 0.90 -12.96
CA GLY A 55 14.30 1.23 -14.37
C GLY A 55 14.83 2.66 -14.48
N THR A 56 14.18 3.50 -15.29
CA THR A 56 14.49 4.94 -15.39
C THR A 56 14.12 5.71 -14.10
N ALA A 57 13.20 5.18 -13.30
CA ALA A 57 12.88 5.63 -11.95
C ALA A 57 12.65 4.40 -11.06
N THR A 58 12.86 4.55 -9.74
CA THR A 58 12.62 3.47 -8.79
C THR A 58 11.16 3.53 -8.34
N VAL A 59 10.47 2.40 -8.47
CA VAL A 59 9.07 2.24 -8.07
C VAL A 59 8.97 1.12 -7.04
N VAL A 60 8.37 1.40 -5.89
CA VAL A 60 8.11 0.45 -4.82
C VAL A 60 6.61 0.33 -4.60
N SER A 61 6.09 -0.90 -4.64
CA SER A 61 4.69 -1.21 -4.35
C SER A 61 4.61 -2.01 -3.07
N ILE A 62 3.80 -1.56 -2.11
CA ILE A 62 3.58 -2.20 -0.82
C ILE A 62 2.13 -2.65 -0.76
N TRP A 63 1.91 -3.96 -0.66
CA TRP A 63 0.60 -4.54 -0.40
C TRP A 63 0.43 -4.69 1.10
N TYR A 64 -0.70 -4.21 1.61
CA TYR A 64 -1.00 -4.22 3.03
C TYR A 64 -2.46 -4.53 3.31
N ASN A 65 -2.70 -5.07 4.49
CA ASN A 65 -4.03 -5.31 5.05
C ASN A 65 -4.20 -4.45 6.29
N GLU A 66 -5.36 -3.82 6.41
CA GLU A 66 -5.79 -3.21 7.66
C GLU A 66 -6.23 -4.34 8.59
N PRO A 67 -5.59 -4.54 9.76
CA PRO A 67 -6.07 -5.53 10.70
C PRO A 67 -7.49 -5.17 11.13
N SER A 68 -8.38 -6.16 11.11
CA SER A 68 -9.72 -6.07 11.70
C SER A 68 -9.59 -6.17 13.22
N VAL A 69 -8.84 -5.27 13.84
CA VAL A 69 -8.92 -5.08 15.29
C VAL A 69 -10.14 -4.20 15.56
N PRO A 70 -11.11 -4.64 16.37
CA PRO A 70 -12.09 -3.71 16.91
C PRO A 70 -11.31 -2.67 17.69
N ILE A 71 -11.45 -1.39 17.33
CA ILE A 71 -10.94 -0.29 18.14
C ILE A 71 -11.60 -0.45 19.51
N LEU A 72 -10.84 -0.92 20.49
CA LEU A 72 -11.28 -0.94 21.88
C LEU A 72 -10.96 0.43 22.46
N GLY A 73 -11.97 1.30 22.45
CA GLY A 73 -12.04 2.53 23.27
C GLY A 73 -11.39 3.75 22.66
#